data_AF-A0A383E9G9-F1
#
_entry.id   AF-A0A383E9G9-F1
#
_cell.length_a   1.000
_cell.length_b   1.000
_cell.length_c   1.000
_cell.angle_alpha   90.00
_cell.angle_beta   90.00
_cell.angle_gamma   90.00
#
_symmetry.space_group_name_H-M   'P 1'
#
loop_
_entity.id
_entity.type
_entity.pdbx_description
1 polymer ?
#
loop_
_entity_poly.entity_id
_entity_poly.type
_entity_poly.pdbx_seq_one_letter_code
_entity_poly.pdbx_strand_id
1 'polypeptide(L)' 'RFSAARFIDVQDGTAVMALPNEPHLRRCEDLRGELENVLAARFGGSLPVRLVVDDGPEPST' A
#
# COMPACT_ATOMS: atom_id res chain seq x y z
N ARG A 1 -9.61 4.63 -4.92
CA ARG A 1 -9.05 5.87 -4.33
C ARG A 1 -8.27 5.49 -3.07
N PHE A 2 -6.94 5.63 -3.09
CA PHE A 2 -6.03 5.39 -1.95
C PHE A 2 -6.14 6.46 -0.85
N SER A 3 -7.30 7.10 -0.66
CA SER A 3 -7.44 8.28 0.21
C SER A 3 -7.20 7.99 1.70
N ALA A 4 -7.28 6.72 2.12
CA ALA A 4 -7.05 6.33 3.50
C ALA A 4 -5.72 5.57 3.69
N ALA A 5 -5.00 5.29 2.60
CA ALA A 5 -3.71 4.61 2.68
C ALA A 5 -2.65 5.64 3.11
N ARG A 6 -2.02 5.43 4.26
CA ARG A 6 -0.90 6.23 4.73
C ARG A 6 0.39 5.56 4.30
N PHE A 7 1.21 6.29 3.55
CA PHE A 7 2.57 5.87 3.30
C PHE A 7 3.36 5.96 4.61
N ILE A 8 3.93 4.83 5.05
CA ILE A 8 4.65 4.75 6.33
C ILE A 8 6.14 4.55 6.15
N ASP A 9 6.57 3.88 5.08
CA ASP A 9 8.00 3.55 4.91
C ASP A 9 8.37 3.08 3.49
N VAL A 10 9.66 3.16 3.11
CA VAL A 10 10.22 2.42 1.96
C VAL A 10 11.25 1.43 2.48
N GLN A 11 11.02 0.14 2.26
CA GLN A 11 11.95 -0.93 2.66
C GLN A 11 12.47 -1.64 1.40
N ASP A 12 13.78 -1.61 1.17
CA ASP A 12 14.43 -2.26 0.02
C ASP A 12 13.82 -1.89 -1.35
N GLY A 13 13.43 -0.62 -1.52
CA GLY A 13 12.76 -0.16 -2.74
C GLY A 13 11.30 -0.61 -2.86
N THR A 14 10.72 -1.15 -1.80
CA THR A 14 9.30 -1.49 -1.69
C THR A 14 8.57 -0.40 -0.90
N ALA A 15 7.55 0.22 -1.48
CA ALA A 15 6.73 1.21 -0.79
C ALA A 15 5.77 0.53 0.18
N VAL A 16 5.87 0.83 1.48
CA VAL A 16 4.99 0.29 2.53
C VAL A 16 3.89 1.30 2.84
N MET A 17 2.65 0.86 2.65
CA MET A 17 1.45 1.66 2.92
C MET A 17 0.58 0.99 3.97
N ALA A 18 0.33 1.70 5.06
CA ALA A 18 -0.64 1.34 6.07
C ALA A 18 -2.05 1.74 5.63
N LEU A 19 -2.97 0.80 5.71
CA LEU A 19 -4.39 0.97 5.43
C LEU A 19 -5.18 0.75 6.72
N PRO A 20 -6.26 1.49 6.95
CA PRO A 20 -6.99 1.42 8.21
C PRO A 20 -7.86 0.18 8.35
N ASN A 21 -8.09 -0.60 7.29
CA ASN A 21 -9.05 -1.69 7.27
C ASN A 21 -8.77 -2.71 6.14
N GLU A 22 -9.15 -3.98 6.36
CA GLU A 22 -9.10 -5.07 5.35
C GLU A 22 -9.86 -4.75 4.04
N PRO A 23 -11.12 -4.25 4.04
CA PRO A 23 -11.81 -3.88 2.79
C PRO A 23 -11.10 -2.79 2.00
N HIS A 24 -10.31 -1.94 2.65
CA HIS A 24 -9.45 -0.98 1.97
C HIS A 24 -8.22 -1.66 1.37
N LEU A 25 -7.63 -2.63 2.06
CA LEU A 25 -6.53 -3.44 1.55
C LEU A 25 -6.93 -4.23 0.32
N ARG A 26 -8.02 -4.99 0.37
CA ARG A 26 -8.47 -5.80 -0.77
C ARG A 26 -8.75 -4.96 -2.01
N ARG A 27 -9.31 -3.75 -1.83
CA ARG A 27 -9.57 -2.80 -2.92
C ARG A 27 -8.29 -2.12 -3.43
N CYS A 28 -7.28 -1.93 -2.57
CA CYS A 28 -5.98 -1.37 -2.97
C CYS A 28 -5.06 -2.44 -3.58
N GLU A 29 -5.18 -3.71 -3.19
CA GLU A 29 -4.48 -4.84 -3.80
C GLU A 29 -4.92 -5.08 -5.24
N ASP A 30 -6.22 -4.94 -5.51
CA ASP A 30 -6.76 -5.03 -6.88
C ASP A 30 -6.13 -3.94 -7.78
N LEU A 31 -5.95 -2.74 -7.23
CA LEU A 31 -5.27 -1.62 -7.87
C LEU A 31 -3.73 -1.70 -7.81
N ARG A 32 -3.16 -2.56 -6.97
CA ARG A 32 -1.70 -2.68 -6.77
C ARG A 32 -1.04 -3.14 -8.06
N GLY A 33 -1.63 -4.13 -8.74
CA GLY A 33 -1.10 -4.60 -10.02
C GLY A 33 -1.08 -3.51 -11.09
N GLU A 34 -2.13 -2.68 -11.14
CA GLU A 34 -2.19 -1.54 -12.06
C GLU A 34 -1.16 -0.46 -11.67
N LEU A 35 -1.02 -0.20 -10.37
CA LEU A 35 -0.05 0.75 -9.82
C LEU A 35 1.40 0.34 -10.11
N GLU A 36 1.76 -0.92 -9.84
CA GLU A 36 3.08 -1.47 -10.17
C GLU A 36 3.37 -1.37 -11.66
N ASN A 37 2.37 -1.61 -12.51
CA ASN A 37 2.52 -1.52 -13.96
C ASN A 37 2.73 -0.07 -14.43
N VAL A 38 2.00 0.90 -13.86
CA VAL A 38 2.19 2.33 -14.13
C VAL A 38 3.55 2.81 -13.61
N LEU A 39 3.99 2.37 -12.43
CA LEU A 39 5.29 2.71 -11.89
C LEU A 39 6.43 2.09 -12.71
N ALA A 40 6.29 0.84 -13.13
CA ALA A 40 7.23 0.19 -14.05
C ALA A 40 7.32 0.96 -15.38
N ALA A 41 6.18 1.37 -15.95
CA ALA A 41 6.15 2.18 -17.16
C ALA A 41 6.74 3.59 -16.97
N ARG A 42 6.57 4.20 -15.78
CA ARG A 42 7.01 5.57 -15.49
C ARG A 42 8.49 5.66 -15.12
N PHE A 43 8.98 4.72 -14.33
CA PHE A 43 10.34 4.70 -13.77
C PHE A 43 11.27 3.70 -14.45
N GLY A 44 10.74 2.81 -15.31
CA GLY A 44 11.53 1.77 -15.97
C GLY A 44 11.96 0.63 -15.04
N GLY A 45 11.39 0.55 -13.84
CA GLY A 45 11.67 -0.49 -12.85
C GLY A 45 10.44 -0.82 -12.02
N SER A 46 10.22 -2.11 -11.73
CA SER A 46 9.12 -2.55 -10.88
C SER A 46 9.35 -2.02 -9.47
N LEU A 47 8.49 -1.08 -9.03
CA LEU A 47 8.46 -0.62 -7.65
C LEU A 47 7.34 -1.38 -6.91
N PRO A 48 7.66 -2.48 -6.22
CA PRO A 48 6.66 -3.23 -5.49
C PRO A 48 6.05 -2.38 -4.39
N VAL A 49 4.74 -2.57 -4.16
CA VAL A 49 4.00 -1.87 -3.11
C VAL A 49 3.48 -2.90 -2.11
N ARG A 50 3.87 -2.75 -0.86
CA ARG A 50 3.42 -3.59 0.25
C ARG A 50 2.31 -2.87 1.01
N LEU A 51 1.13 -3.47 0.99
CA LEU A 51 -0.02 -3.00 1.73
C LEU A 51 -0.08 -3.75 3.07
N VAL A 52 -0.15 -3.01 4.17
CA VAL A 52 -0.34 -3.55 5.52
C VAL A 52 -1.60 -2.95 6.11
N VAL A 53 -2.40 -3.76 6.81
CA VAL A 53 -3.50 -3.23 7.61
C VAL A 53 -2.91 -2.80 8.94
N ASP A 54 -3.00 -1.51 9.23
CA ASP A 54 -2.75 -0.96 10.56
C ASP A 54 -4.12 -0.62 11.13
N ASP A 55 -4.72 -1.61 11.81
CA ASP A 55 -5.86 -1.36 12.69
C ASP A 55 -5.26 -0.56 13.84
N GLY A 56 -5.33 0.77 13.74
CA GLY A 56 -4.65 1.69 14.66
C GLY A 56 -4.86 1.27 16.12
N PRO A 57 -3.90 1.59 17.00
CA PRO A 57 -3.62 0.86 18.24
C PRO A 57 -4.90 0.36 18.90
N GLU A 58 -5.07 -0.96 18.88
CA GLU A 58 -6.08 -1.67 19.67
C GLU A 58 -6.08 -1.06 21.09
N PRO A 59 -7.19 -0.45 21.53
CA PRO A 59 -7.22 0.21 22.83
C PRO A 59 -7.06 -0.87 23.89
N SER A 60 -5.86 -0.97 24.45
CA SER A 60 -5.58 -1.83 25.59
C SER A 60 -6.50 -1.38 26.73
N THR A 61 -7.49 -2.21 27.05
CA THR A 61 -8.42 -2.05 28.18
C THR A 61 -7.79 -2.59 29.45
#